data_AF-F3KC62-F1
#
_entry.id   AF-F3KC62-F1
#
_cell.length_a   1.000
_cell.length_b   1.000
_cell.length_c   1.000
_cell.angle_alpha   90.00
_cell.angle_beta   90.00
_cell.angle_gamma   90.00
#
_symmetry.space_group_name_H-M   'P 1'
#
loop_
_entity.id
_entity.type
_entity.pdbx_description
1 polymer ?
#
loop_
_entity_poly.entity_id
_entity_poly.type
_entity_poly.pdbx_seq_one_letter_code
_entity_poly.pdbx_strand_id
1 'polypeptide(L)'
;MAKKSNELAGDRPEVIDTYGWILLHNGDKKKALTLLQDSVSKAPENPDIRYHLAQAMYDNGKYQQSKKELDRLLRDYSGFSEQAAAAKLLTKLSAQLEIN
;
A
#
# COMPACT_ATOMS: atom_id res chain seq x y z
N MET A 1 -14.03 33.68 -15.14
CA MET A 1 -14.12 32.19 -15.12
C MET A 1 -13.60 31.69 -13.79
N ALA A 2 -14.50 31.39 -12.85
CA ALA A 2 -14.14 30.91 -11.52
C ALA A 2 -14.55 29.43 -11.41
N LYS A 3 -13.71 28.53 -11.94
CA LYS A 3 -13.78 27.11 -11.58
C LYS A 3 -13.16 26.97 -10.19
N LYS A 4 -14.00 27.26 -9.21
CA LYS A 4 -13.69 27.50 -7.81
C LYS A 4 -13.65 26.15 -7.08
N SER A 5 -12.44 25.64 -6.86
CA SER A 5 -12.00 25.21 -5.53
C SER A 5 -12.78 24.08 -4.81
N ASN A 6 -13.17 22.99 -5.49
CA ASN A 6 -13.60 21.76 -4.80
C ASN A 6 -12.99 20.44 -5.30
N GLU A 7 -12.09 20.47 -6.29
CA GLU A 7 -11.37 19.28 -6.80
C GLU A 7 -10.04 19.03 -6.07
N LEU A 8 -9.57 19.97 -5.25
CA LEU A 8 -8.23 19.93 -4.63
C LEU A 8 -8.11 19.04 -3.37
N ALA A 9 -9.21 18.47 -2.88
CA ALA A 9 -9.22 17.62 -1.68
C ALA A 9 -9.35 16.12 -1.98
N GLY A 10 -9.84 15.74 -3.16
CA GLY A 10 -10.11 14.35 -3.55
C GLY A 10 -8.96 13.63 -4.29
N ASP A 11 -7.88 14.35 -4.63
CA ASP A 11 -6.81 13.85 -5.52
C ASP A 11 -5.42 13.83 -4.85
N ARG A 12 -5.36 13.97 -3.51
CA ARG A 12 -4.10 13.90 -2.77
C ARG A 12 -3.77 12.45 -2.41
N PRO A 13 -2.62 11.90 -2.84
CA PRO A 13 -2.29 10.50 -2.60
C PRO A 13 -2.33 10.13 -1.11
N GLU A 14 -1.92 11.03 -0.21
CA GLU A 14 -1.91 10.79 1.24
C GLU A 14 -3.33 10.66 1.82
N VAL A 15 -4.30 11.39 1.26
CA VAL A 15 -5.71 11.29 1.68
C VAL A 15 -6.33 10.00 1.19
N ILE A 16 -6.06 9.63 -0.07
CA ILE A 16 -6.51 8.38 -0.66
C ILE A 16 -5.90 7.20 0.11
N ASP A 17 -4.62 7.29 0.45
CA ASP A 17 -3.90 6.30 1.25
C ASP A 17 -4.52 6.12 2.63
N THR A 18 -4.70 7.21 3.38
CA THR A 18 -5.32 7.17 4.71
C THR A 18 -6.71 6.52 4.64
N TYR A 19 -7.52 6.86 3.63
CA TYR A 19 -8.84 6.27 3.48
C TYR A 19 -8.77 4.78 3.10
N GLY A 20 -7.88 4.41 2.19
CA GLY A 20 -7.63 3.03 1.82
C GLY A 20 -7.15 2.19 3.01
N TRP A 21 -6.29 2.74 3.84
CA TRP A 21 -5.78 2.10 5.05
C TRP A 21 -6.90 1.87 6.08
N ILE A 22 -7.73 2.87 6.35
CA ILE A 22 -8.90 2.73 7.23
C ILE A 22 -9.84 1.63 6.72
N LEU A 23 -10.13 1.59 5.42
CA LEU A 23 -10.99 0.57 4.83
C LEU A 23 -10.39 -0.83 4.97
N LEU A 24 -9.07 -0.97 4.87
CA LEU A 24 -8.40 -2.24 5.05
C LEU A 24 -8.61 -2.80 6.47
N HIS A 25 -8.41 -1.95 7.48
CA HIS A 25 -8.63 -2.29 8.89
C HIS A 25 -10.10 -2.55 9.23
N ASN A 26 -11.02 -1.90 8.51
CA ASN A 26 -12.46 -2.14 8.63
C ASN A 26 -12.95 -3.39 7.87
N GLY A 27 -12.06 -4.11 7.19
CA GLY A 27 -12.37 -5.36 6.49
C GLY A 27 -12.84 -5.20 5.04
N ASP A 28 -12.98 -3.97 4.52
CA ASP A 28 -13.27 -3.73 3.10
C ASP A 28 -11.99 -3.80 2.26
N LYS A 29 -11.42 -5.00 2.23
CA LYS A 29 -10.11 -5.29 1.63
C LYS A 29 -10.07 -4.98 0.13
N LYS A 30 -11.18 -5.23 -0.59
CA LYS A 30 -11.23 -5.01 -2.05
C LYS A 30 -11.21 -3.52 -2.39
N LYS A 31 -12.00 -2.72 -1.68
CA LYS A 31 -12.01 -1.27 -1.88
C LYS A 31 -10.70 -0.63 -1.43
N ALA A 32 -10.15 -1.08 -0.30
CA ALA A 32 -8.84 -0.65 0.17
C ALA A 32 -7.75 -0.87 -0.88
N LEU A 33 -7.67 -2.07 -1.46
CA LEU A 33 -6.70 -2.37 -2.51
C LEU A 33 -6.83 -1.42 -3.70
N THR A 34 -8.06 -1.13 -4.14
CA THR A 34 -8.31 -0.24 -5.28
C THR A 34 -7.81 1.18 -4.99
N LEU A 35 -8.10 1.71 -3.80
CA LEU A 35 -7.67 3.06 -3.41
C LEU A 35 -6.16 3.15 -3.21
N LEU A 36 -5.54 2.14 -2.61
CA LEU A 36 -4.10 2.12 -2.38
C LEU A 36 -3.31 1.95 -3.68
N GLN A 37 -3.85 1.23 -4.67
CA GLN A 37 -3.29 1.20 -6.02
C GLN A 37 -3.33 2.58 -6.67
N ASP A 38 -4.46 3.28 -6.52
CA ASP A 38 -4.61 4.64 -7.05
C ASP A 38 -3.64 5.62 -6.36
N SER A 39 -3.49 5.52 -5.04
CA SER A 39 -2.55 6.35 -4.27
C SER A 39 -1.09 6.12 -4.70
N VAL A 40 -0.64 4.86 -4.81
CA VAL A 40 0.72 4.54 -5.31
C VAL A 40 0.92 5.04 -6.74
N SER A 41 -0.12 5.02 -7.59
CA SER A 41 0.00 5.54 -8.97
C SER A 41 0.30 7.04 -9.01
N LYS A 42 -0.12 7.79 -7.97
CA LYS A 42 0.04 9.24 -7.83
C LYS A 42 1.30 9.63 -7.05
N ALA A 43 1.70 8.81 -6.09
CA ALA A 43 2.92 8.99 -5.30
C ALA A 43 3.79 7.72 -5.32
N PRO A 44 4.37 7.35 -6.47
CA PRO A 44 5.16 6.13 -6.59
C PRO A 44 6.45 6.18 -5.78
N GLU A 45 6.93 7.33 -5.32
CA GLU A 45 8.17 7.42 -4.54
C GLU A 45 7.92 7.44 -3.03
N ASN A 46 6.66 7.30 -2.58
CA ASN A 46 6.32 7.31 -1.16
C ASN A 46 6.37 5.87 -0.59
N PRO A 47 7.33 5.56 0.29
CA PRO A 47 7.50 4.21 0.82
C PRO A 47 6.39 3.76 1.79
N ASP A 48 5.82 4.67 2.57
CA ASP A 48 4.71 4.35 3.50
C ASP A 48 3.45 3.92 2.72
N ILE A 49 3.10 4.66 1.66
CA ILE A 49 1.96 4.34 0.77
C ILE A 49 2.19 3.00 0.05
N ARG A 50 3.42 2.73 -0.39
CA ARG A 50 3.78 1.44 -1.00
C ARG A 50 3.63 0.28 -0.01
N TYR A 51 4.01 0.47 1.25
CA TYR A 51 3.79 -0.54 2.28
C TYR A 51 2.30 -0.84 2.47
N HIS A 52 1.45 0.19 2.58
CA HIS A 52 0.01 0.00 2.70
C HIS A 52 -0.57 -0.78 1.52
N LEU A 53 -0.15 -0.47 0.29
CA LEU A 53 -0.52 -1.25 -0.88
C LEU A 53 -0.07 -2.73 -0.76
N ALA A 54 1.16 -2.99 -0.34
CA ALA A 54 1.65 -4.36 -0.17
C ALA A 54 0.87 -5.14 0.89
N GLN A 55 0.49 -4.50 1.99
CA GLN A 55 -0.38 -5.09 3.02
C GLN A 55 -1.79 -5.37 2.46
N ALA A 56 -2.36 -4.44 1.68
CA ALA A 56 -3.65 -4.66 1.04
C ALA A 56 -3.61 -5.81 0.01
N MET A 57 -2.51 -5.96 -0.73
CA MET A 57 -2.30 -7.12 -1.61
C MET A 57 -2.30 -8.42 -0.81
N TYR A 58 -1.59 -8.47 0.32
CA TYR A 58 -1.55 -9.63 1.20
C TYR A 58 -2.95 -10.00 1.72
N ASP A 59 -3.71 -9.02 2.22
CA ASP A 59 -5.04 -9.28 2.78
C ASP A 59 -6.08 -9.72 1.75
N ASN A 60 -5.85 -9.40 0.47
CA ASN A 60 -6.63 -9.87 -0.68
C ASN A 60 -6.10 -11.19 -1.29
N GLY A 61 -5.16 -11.88 -0.63
CA GLY A 61 -4.61 -13.15 -1.11
C GLY A 61 -3.65 -13.03 -2.31
N LYS A 62 -3.25 -11.81 -2.69
CA LYS A 62 -2.29 -11.55 -3.78
C LYS A 62 -0.85 -11.68 -3.27
N TYR A 63 -0.53 -12.83 -2.69
CA TYR A 63 0.73 -13.07 -1.96
C TYR A 63 1.99 -12.85 -2.78
N GLN A 64 2.01 -13.34 -4.03
CA GLN A 64 3.16 -13.15 -4.93
C GLN A 64 3.40 -11.67 -5.28
N GLN A 65 2.32 -10.90 -5.48
CA GLN A 65 2.42 -9.46 -5.78
C GLN A 65 2.89 -8.69 -4.55
N SER A 66 2.31 -9.01 -3.38
CA SER A 66 2.71 -8.43 -2.09
C SER A 66 4.19 -8.67 -1.80
N LYS A 67 4.66 -9.93 -1.93
CA LYS A 67 6.08 -10.27 -1.74
C LYS A 67 6.98 -9.45 -2.65
N LYS A 68 6.68 -9.39 -3.95
CA LYS A 68 7.47 -8.64 -4.93
C LYS A 68 7.53 -7.14 -4.61
N GLU A 69 6.43 -6.56 -4.14
CA GLU A 69 6.39 -5.15 -3.75
C GLU A 69 7.24 -4.90 -2.49
N LEU A 70 7.13 -5.77 -1.47
CA LEU A 70 7.93 -5.68 -0.25
C LEU A 70 9.43 -5.87 -0.50
N ASP A 71 9.80 -6.84 -1.35
CA ASP A 71 11.18 -7.09 -1.77
C ASP A 71 11.80 -5.82 -2.39
N ARG A 72 11.04 -5.11 -3.25
CA ARG A 72 11.48 -3.85 -3.86
C ARG A 72 11.54 -2.72 -2.84
N LEU A 73 10.47 -2.55 -2.06
CA LEU A 73 10.34 -1.49 -1.08
C LEU A 73 11.50 -1.49 -0.07
N LEU A 74 11.83 -2.66 0.49
CA LEU A 74 12.90 -2.80 1.49
C LEU A 74 14.32 -2.71 0.92
N ARG A 75 14.46 -2.91 -0.39
CA ARG A 75 15.74 -2.74 -1.09
C ARG A 75 15.98 -1.28 -1.46
N ASP A 76 14.93 -0.59 -1.90
CA ASP A 76 15.02 0.72 -2.54
C ASP A 76 14.83 1.88 -1.52
N TYR A 77 14.19 1.63 -0.36
CA TYR A 77 13.91 2.63 0.66
C TYR A 77 14.30 2.19 2.07
N SER A 78 14.67 3.17 2.91
CA SER A 78 15.00 2.98 4.33
C SER A 78 14.46 4.14 5.17
N GLY A 79 14.11 3.89 6.42
CA GLY A 79 13.66 4.89 7.40
C GLY A 79 12.17 5.26 7.33
N PHE A 80 11.36 4.55 6.54
CA PHE A 80 9.90 4.75 6.51
C PHE A 80 9.22 4.10 7.71
N SER A 81 8.01 4.57 8.05
CA SER A 81 7.38 4.35 9.35
C SER A 81 7.15 2.86 9.64
N GLU A 82 6.72 2.10 8.63
CA GLU A 82 6.38 0.68 8.77
C GLU A 82 7.49 -0.28 8.31
N GLN A 83 8.74 0.16 8.20
CA GLN A 83 9.84 -0.69 7.69
C GLN A 83 9.96 -2.03 8.43
N ALA A 84 9.83 -2.03 9.76
CA ALA A 84 9.88 -3.26 10.54
C ALA A 84 8.71 -4.20 10.24
N ALA A 85 7.51 -3.65 10.00
CA ALA A 85 6.33 -4.44 9.65
C ALA A 85 6.43 -4.98 8.22
N ALA A 86 6.96 -4.19 7.28
CA ALA A 86 7.27 -4.63 5.92
C ALA A 86 8.24 -5.82 5.92
N ALA A 87 9.35 -5.73 6.67
CA ALA A 87 10.32 -6.82 6.79
C ALA A 87 9.70 -8.08 7.40
N LYS A 88 8.89 -7.94 8.45
CA LYS A 88 8.19 -9.06 9.08
C LYS A 88 7.21 -9.76 8.11
N LEU A 89 6.45 -8.96 7.35
CA LEU A 89 5.51 -9.50 6.38
C LEU A 89 6.23 -10.21 5.22
N LEU A 90 7.34 -9.65 4.74
CA LEU A 90 8.15 -10.26 3.70
C LEU A 90 8.69 -11.63 4.15
N THR A 91 9.29 -11.71 5.35
CA THR A 91 9.79 -12.97 5.90
C THR A 91 8.68 -14.02 6.01
N LYS A 92 7.49 -13.63 6.46
CA LYS A 92 6.33 -14.52 6.52
C LYS A 92 5.94 -15.05 5.14
N LEU A 93 5.87 -14.16 4.14
CA LEU A 93 5.49 -14.51 2.78
C LEU A 93 6.53 -15.40 2.09
N SER A 94 7.82 -15.15 2.29
CA SER A 94 8.89 -16.00 1.77
C SER A 94 8.75 -17.43 2.30
N ALA A 95 8.63 -17.60 3.62
CA ALA A 95 8.44 -18.92 4.22
C ALA A 95 7.15 -19.60 3.74
N GLN A 96 6.05 -18.86 3.59
CA GLN A 96 4.78 -19.42 3.12
C GLN A 96 4.83 -19.89 1.66
N LEU A 97 5.58 -19.19 0.80
CA LEU A 97 5.64 -19.48 -0.63
C LEU A 97 6.69 -20.53 -1.00
N GLU A 98 7.68 -20.79 -0.13
CA GLU A 98 8.67 -21.87 -0.32
C GLU A 98 8.11 -23.26 -0.02
N ILE A 99 6.98 -23.35 0.70
CA ILE A 99 6.36 -24.62 1.12
C ILE A 99 5.37 -25.16 0.07
N ASN A 100 5.02 -24.36 -0.95
CA ASN A 100 4.07 -24.73 -2.01
C ASN A 100 4.78 -24.97 -3.34
#